data_AF-T1HF36-F1
#
_entry.id   AF-T1HF36-F1
#
_cell.length_a   1.000
_cell.length_b   1.000
_cell.length_c   1.000
_cell.angle_alpha   90.00
_cell.angle_beta   90.00
_cell.angle_gamma   90.00
#
_symmetry.space_group_name_H-M   'P 1'
#
loop_
_entity.id
_entity.type
_entity.pdbx_description
1 polymer ?
#
loop_
_entity_poly.entity_id
_entity_poly.type
_entity_poly.pdbx_seq_one_letter_code
_entity_poly.pdbx_strand_id
1 'polypeptide(L)'
;YKWEEIILIVKKKKICLYFAGVINGEITFSIQDLELLINETSTIVVGSTEPRLPVRVNVTSKHDDILSFNPTFFDTNSSPPWNLVVRGLSPGHDIVSLTADGQQIDVIGLNIDFVGLNLIGFVLYSVFNCGLYWIPSVEAEYFEKNPKGLNPVQLNDIVFSVHAACVTLFTLSQFLIYERGGQTLSLVARILMVVFAVIIIVSFILPFVKVMGWLNFLYICSYIKLAITLIKYIPQAVMNYKRKSTIGWSIGNVLLDFTGGMLNDWASIFGDPTKFGLGLFSVLFDIFFMTQHYILYRQVRLDEKKSSQRNVVERLPSIVKLSPELIVEEKNGSTSPLLLLP
;
A
#
# COMPACT_ATOMS: atom_id res chain seq x y z
N TYR A 1 -65.23 -27.26 23.84
CA TYR A 1 -64.02 -27.69 23.12
C TYR A 1 -64.14 -27.32 21.66
N LYS A 2 -63.11 -26.61 21.13
CA LYS A 2 -62.90 -26.23 19.72
C LYS A 2 -63.61 -24.98 19.18
N TRP A 3 -63.28 -23.83 19.79
CA TRP A 3 -63.11 -22.57 19.04
C TRP A 3 -61.71 -21.94 19.26
N GLU A 4 -60.84 -22.59 20.05
CA GLU A 4 -59.47 -22.14 20.34
C GLU A 4 -58.43 -22.56 19.29
N GLU A 5 -58.78 -23.39 18.30
CA GLU A 5 -57.83 -23.91 17.30
C GLU A 5 -57.76 -23.11 15.98
N ILE A 6 -58.60 -22.09 15.77
CA ILE A 6 -58.65 -21.34 14.48
C ILE A 6 -58.11 -19.89 14.60
N ILE A 7 -57.83 -19.39 15.80
CA ILE A 7 -57.23 -18.05 16.05
C ILE A 7 -55.73 -18.17 16.43
N LEU A 8 -55.10 -19.32 16.15
CA LEU A 8 -53.68 -19.58 16.43
C LEU A 8 -52.74 -19.36 15.24
N ILE A 9 -53.24 -18.73 14.15
CA ILE A 9 -52.44 -18.35 12.98
C ILE A 9 -52.48 -16.82 12.81
N VAL A 10 -52.19 -16.09 13.89
CA VAL A 10 -51.76 -14.69 13.77
C VAL A 10 -50.27 -14.75 13.44
N LYS A 11 -49.94 -14.53 12.16
CA LYS A 11 -48.59 -14.53 11.56
C LYS A 11 -47.53 -13.97 12.52
N LYS A 12 -46.79 -14.85 13.21
CA LYS A 12 -45.58 -14.50 13.97
C LYS A 12 -44.55 -13.95 12.97
N LYS A 13 -44.25 -12.66 13.08
CA LYS A 13 -43.21 -11.98 12.30
C LYS A 13 -41.85 -12.50 12.75
N LYS A 14 -41.18 -13.25 11.87
CA LYS A 14 -39.87 -13.87 12.09
C LYS A 14 -38.75 -13.01 11.50
N ILE A 15 -37.58 -13.05 12.12
CA ILE A 15 -36.34 -12.46 11.60
C ILE A 15 -35.31 -13.58 11.56
N CYS A 16 -34.74 -13.89 10.39
CA CYS A 16 -33.57 -14.77 10.29
C CYS A 16 -32.31 -13.92 10.16
N LEU A 17 -31.32 -14.19 11.01
CA LEU A 17 -30.05 -13.47 11.07
C LEU A 17 -28.90 -14.37 10.62
N TYR A 18 -28.09 -13.91 9.67
CA TYR A 18 -26.85 -14.56 9.27
C TYR A 18 -25.65 -13.78 9.79
N PHE A 19 -24.67 -14.47 10.40
CA PHE A 19 -23.45 -13.87 10.93
C PHE A 19 -22.27 -14.11 9.97
N ALA A 20 -21.62 -13.04 9.52
CA ALA A 20 -20.41 -13.11 8.71
C ALA A 20 -19.40 -12.05 9.19
N GLY A 21 -18.20 -12.46 9.56
CA GLY A 21 -17.13 -11.56 10.01
C GLY A 21 -15.80 -11.92 9.38
N VAL A 22 -15.09 -10.91 8.87
CA VAL A 22 -13.70 -11.03 8.41
C VAL A 22 -12.84 -10.26 9.41
N ILE A 23 -12.25 -10.98 10.35
CA ILE A 23 -11.16 -10.50 11.20
C ILE A 23 -9.94 -11.39 10.88
N ASN A 24 -8.72 -10.88 11.10
CA ASN A 24 -7.51 -11.72 11.07
C ASN A 24 -7.55 -12.73 12.22
N GLY A 25 -8.27 -13.83 12.02
CA GLY A 25 -8.59 -14.87 12.98
C GLY A 25 -9.97 -15.46 12.70
N GLU A 26 -10.20 -16.72 13.05
CA GLU A 26 -11.52 -17.33 12.92
C GLU A 26 -12.40 -16.82 14.07
N ILE A 27 -13.37 -15.96 13.78
CA ILE A 27 -14.38 -15.56 14.75
C ILE A 27 -15.41 -16.69 14.80
N THR A 28 -15.68 -17.20 15.98
CA THR A 28 -16.72 -18.21 16.20
C THR A 28 -17.92 -17.56 16.86
N PHE A 29 -19.11 -17.78 16.31
CA PHE A 29 -20.36 -17.39 16.94
C PHE A 29 -20.97 -18.61 17.62
N SER A 30 -21.55 -18.43 18.80
CA SER A 30 -22.27 -19.50 19.49
C SER A 30 -23.50 -19.99 18.71
N ILE A 31 -24.06 -19.17 17.80
CA ILE A 31 -25.25 -19.46 17.00
C ILE A 31 -25.05 -18.85 15.61
N GLN A 32 -25.30 -19.61 14.54
CA GLN A 32 -25.16 -19.15 13.14
C GLN A 32 -26.44 -18.52 12.58
N ASP A 33 -27.61 -19.01 13.02
CA ASP A 33 -28.93 -18.50 12.64
C ASP A 33 -29.75 -18.22 13.91
N LEU A 34 -30.21 -16.98 14.08
CA LEU A 34 -31.05 -16.59 15.21
C LEU A 34 -32.43 -16.14 14.71
N GLU A 35 -33.49 -16.84 15.15
CA GLU A 35 -34.87 -16.38 15.03
C GLU A 35 -35.24 -15.55 16.26
N LEU A 36 -35.57 -14.27 16.07
CA LEU A 36 -35.93 -13.36 17.16
C LEU A 36 -37.29 -12.70 16.91
N LEU A 37 -38.15 -12.60 17.92
CA LEU A 37 -39.38 -11.81 17.83
C LEU A 37 -39.08 -10.32 18.08
N ILE A 38 -39.96 -9.45 17.59
CA ILE A 38 -39.87 -8.00 17.83
C ILE A 38 -39.95 -7.73 19.34
N ASN A 39 -39.07 -6.85 19.84
CA ASN A 39 -38.83 -6.51 21.24
C ASN A 39 -38.22 -7.60 22.12
N GLU A 40 -37.94 -8.79 21.61
CA GLU A 40 -37.13 -9.76 22.34
C GLU A 40 -35.66 -9.40 22.28
N THR A 41 -34.92 -9.85 23.28
CA THR A 41 -33.47 -9.71 23.37
C THR A 41 -32.85 -11.08 23.47
N SER A 42 -31.82 -11.35 22.68
CA SER A 42 -31.00 -12.56 22.80
C SER A 42 -29.55 -12.19 22.96
N THR A 43 -28.80 -13.00 23.72
CA THR A 43 -27.35 -12.79 23.92
C THR A 43 -26.60 -13.79 23.07
N ILE A 44 -25.68 -13.30 22.26
CA ILE A 44 -24.82 -14.08 21.39
C ILE A 44 -23.41 -14.00 21.94
N VAL A 45 -22.79 -15.15 22.11
CA VAL A 45 -21.40 -15.25 22.53
C VAL A 45 -20.51 -15.26 21.29
N VAL A 46 -19.59 -14.30 21.23
CA VAL A 46 -18.60 -14.14 20.16
C VAL A 46 -17.24 -14.59 20.69
N GLY A 47 -16.70 -15.65 20.10
CA GLY A 47 -15.37 -16.18 20.37
C GLY A 47 -14.37 -15.79 19.28
N SER A 48 -13.09 -15.87 19.61
CA SER A 48 -12.00 -15.71 18.64
C SER A 48 -10.90 -16.70 18.97
N THR A 49 -10.38 -17.41 17.96
CA THR A 49 -9.30 -18.39 18.14
C THR A 49 -7.91 -17.75 18.24
N GLU A 50 -7.68 -16.55 17.68
CA GLU A 50 -6.42 -15.80 17.80
C GLU A 50 -6.59 -14.30 17.52
N PRO A 51 -6.76 -13.41 18.52
CA PRO A 51 -6.69 -11.97 18.28
C PRO A 51 -5.22 -11.56 18.10
N ARG A 52 -4.76 -11.38 16.85
CA ARG A 52 -3.35 -11.03 16.57
C ARG A 52 -2.97 -9.58 16.89
N LEU A 53 -3.94 -8.68 17.08
CA LEU A 53 -3.68 -7.26 17.40
C LEU A 53 -4.86 -6.64 18.20
N PRO A 54 -4.61 -5.59 19.00
CA PRO A 54 -5.66 -4.79 19.64
C PRO A 54 -6.36 -3.93 18.58
N VAL A 55 -7.57 -4.32 18.21
CA VAL A 55 -8.39 -3.68 17.17
C VAL A 55 -9.79 -3.50 17.72
N ARG A 56 -10.41 -2.36 17.42
CA ARG A 56 -11.81 -2.13 17.71
C ARG A 56 -12.66 -2.88 16.70
N VAL A 57 -13.53 -3.76 17.17
CA VAL A 57 -14.46 -4.54 16.35
C VAL A 57 -15.84 -3.92 16.51
N ASN A 58 -16.31 -3.28 15.45
CA ASN A 58 -17.65 -2.71 15.40
C ASN A 58 -18.65 -3.78 14.98
N VAL A 59 -19.82 -3.78 15.63
CA VAL A 59 -20.96 -4.60 15.23
C VAL A 59 -21.81 -3.76 14.29
N THR A 60 -21.97 -4.23 13.06
CA THR A 60 -22.78 -3.55 12.04
C THR A 60 -23.92 -4.44 11.58
N SER A 61 -25.05 -3.80 11.29
CA SER A 61 -26.21 -4.42 10.65
C SER A 61 -26.38 -3.82 9.25
N LYS A 62 -27.03 -4.55 8.35
CA LYS A 62 -27.39 -4.03 7.03
C LYS A 62 -28.59 -3.07 7.10
N HIS A 63 -29.39 -3.17 8.15
CA HIS A 63 -30.61 -2.42 8.37
C HIS A 63 -30.74 -2.01 9.85
N ASP A 64 -30.24 -0.82 10.20
CA ASP A 64 -30.24 -0.26 11.56
C ASP A 64 -31.64 -0.18 12.21
N ASP A 65 -32.70 -0.14 11.40
CA ASP A 65 -34.10 -0.06 11.87
C ASP A 65 -34.68 -1.42 12.33
N ILE A 66 -33.96 -2.52 12.07
CA ILE A 66 -34.41 -3.90 12.33
C ILE A 66 -33.82 -4.45 13.63
N LEU A 67 -32.58 -4.09 13.97
CA LEU A 67 -31.86 -4.62 15.14
C LEU A 67 -31.17 -3.51 15.92
N SER A 68 -31.08 -3.68 17.23
CA SER A 68 -30.16 -2.92 18.07
C SER A 68 -29.18 -3.84 18.78
N PHE A 69 -27.96 -3.34 18.97
CA PHE A 69 -26.84 -4.08 19.55
C PHE A 69 -26.35 -3.39 20.81
N ASN A 70 -26.01 -4.18 21.82
CA ASN A 70 -25.31 -3.69 22.99
C ASN A 70 -24.22 -4.70 23.43
N PRO A 71 -22.95 -4.30 23.48
CA PRO A 71 -22.38 -3.02 23.00
C PRO A 71 -22.32 -2.95 21.47
N THR A 72 -22.17 -1.74 20.91
CA THR A 72 -22.02 -1.49 19.46
C THR A 72 -20.60 -1.75 18.94
N PHE A 73 -19.64 -1.89 19.84
CA PHE A 73 -18.26 -2.26 19.54
C PHE A 73 -17.62 -3.03 20.70
N PHE A 74 -16.60 -3.82 20.39
CA PHE A 74 -15.76 -4.51 21.37
C PHE A 74 -14.29 -4.22 21.09
N ASP A 75 -13.50 -4.01 22.15
CA ASP A 75 -12.05 -3.93 22.03
C ASP A 75 -11.43 -5.32 22.24
N THR A 76 -10.61 -5.77 21.28
CA THR A 76 -9.92 -7.09 21.39
C THR A 76 -8.84 -7.14 22.47
N ASN A 77 -8.64 -6.05 23.23
CA ASN A 77 -7.86 -6.03 24.47
C ASN A 77 -8.49 -6.89 25.57
N SER A 78 -9.82 -7.06 25.53
CA SER A 78 -10.54 -7.94 26.44
C SER A 78 -10.49 -9.37 25.88
N SER A 79 -10.12 -10.35 26.72
CA SER A 79 -10.06 -11.75 26.30
C SER A 79 -11.46 -12.26 25.94
N PRO A 80 -11.64 -13.01 24.83
CA PRO A 80 -12.92 -13.64 24.52
C PRO A 80 -13.31 -14.65 25.62
N PRO A 81 -14.60 -14.96 25.79
CA PRO A 81 -15.72 -14.59 24.92
C PRO A 81 -16.31 -13.19 25.18
N TRP A 82 -16.79 -12.54 24.12
CA TRP A 82 -17.55 -11.28 24.19
C TRP A 82 -19.06 -11.54 24.10
N ASN A 83 -19.84 -10.85 24.94
CA ASN A 83 -21.29 -10.97 24.94
C ASN A 83 -21.93 -9.84 24.13
N LEU A 84 -22.63 -10.22 23.06
CA LEU A 84 -23.38 -9.32 22.19
C LEU A 84 -24.88 -9.48 22.45
N VAL A 85 -25.52 -8.46 23.00
CA VAL A 85 -26.98 -8.46 23.15
C VAL A 85 -27.60 -7.90 21.88
N VAL A 86 -28.43 -8.71 21.22
CA VAL A 86 -29.18 -8.35 20.01
C VAL A 86 -30.66 -8.20 20.37
N ARG A 87 -31.26 -7.08 19.98
CA ARG A 87 -32.68 -6.81 20.18
C ARG A 87 -33.38 -6.54 18.86
N GLY A 88 -34.52 -7.20 18.63
CA GLY A 88 -35.34 -7.01 17.44
C GLY A 88 -36.22 -5.77 17.56
N LEU A 89 -36.16 -4.88 16.59
CA LEU A 89 -36.92 -3.63 16.55
C LEU A 89 -38.06 -3.69 15.52
N SER A 90 -37.79 -4.24 14.34
CA SER A 90 -38.74 -4.29 13.24
C SER A 90 -38.72 -5.66 12.55
N PRO A 91 -39.82 -6.09 11.91
CA PRO A 91 -39.85 -7.35 11.16
C PRO A 91 -39.03 -7.23 9.86
N GLY A 92 -38.23 -8.24 9.55
CA GLY A 92 -37.43 -8.28 8.33
C GLY A 92 -36.37 -9.37 8.37
N HIS A 93 -35.44 -9.34 7.42
CA HIS A 93 -34.24 -10.19 7.44
C HIS A 93 -33.03 -9.26 7.46
N ASP A 94 -32.01 -9.65 8.20
CA ASP A 94 -30.83 -8.81 8.38
C ASP A 94 -29.56 -9.66 8.57
N ILE A 95 -28.41 -9.08 8.26
CA ILE A 95 -27.11 -9.73 8.37
C ILE A 95 -26.31 -8.92 9.36
N VAL A 96 -25.83 -9.59 10.41
CA VAL A 96 -24.97 -8.96 11.41
C VAL A 96 -23.52 -9.26 11.05
N SER A 97 -22.74 -8.21 10.88
CA SER A 97 -21.33 -8.29 10.53
C SER A 97 -20.45 -7.69 11.62
N LEU A 98 -19.32 -8.35 11.88
CA LEU A 98 -18.28 -7.81 12.74
C LEU A 98 -17.18 -7.23 11.87
N THR A 99 -16.93 -5.93 11.98
CA THR A 99 -15.94 -5.20 11.18
C THR A 99 -14.87 -4.62 12.08
N ALA A 100 -13.61 -4.98 11.83
CA ALA A 100 -12.46 -4.36 12.48
C ALA A 100 -12.20 -2.95 11.93
N ASP A 101 -12.12 -1.94 12.79
CA ASP A 101 -11.80 -0.56 12.42
C ASP A 101 -10.27 -0.40 12.31
N GLY A 102 -9.77 -0.70 11.11
CA GLY A 102 -8.40 -0.46 10.71
C GLY A 102 -8.22 -0.90 9.27
N GLN A 103 -7.89 0.03 8.36
CA GLN A 103 -7.25 -0.40 7.12
C GLN A 103 -5.97 -1.12 7.53
N GLN A 104 -5.91 -2.43 7.28
CA GLN A 104 -4.68 -3.18 7.50
C GLN A 104 -3.63 -2.61 6.56
N ILE A 105 -2.66 -1.87 7.12
CA ILE A 105 -1.51 -1.41 6.38
C ILE A 105 -0.55 -2.59 6.31
N ASP A 106 -0.37 -3.13 5.11
CA ASP A 106 0.54 -4.22 4.83
C ASP A 106 1.60 -3.81 3.81
N VAL A 107 2.68 -4.59 3.77
CA VAL A 107 3.74 -4.45 2.76
C VAL A 107 3.78 -5.65 1.83
N ILE A 108 2.68 -6.42 1.75
CA ILE A 108 2.57 -7.63 0.93
C ILE A 108 2.64 -7.26 -0.56
N GLY A 109 2.27 -6.03 -0.90
CA GLY A 109 2.41 -5.42 -2.22
C GLY A 109 3.83 -5.39 -2.80
N LEU A 110 4.82 -5.20 -1.93
CA LEU A 110 6.17 -4.78 -2.28
C LEU A 110 7.16 -5.90 -1.95
N ASN A 111 8.07 -6.18 -2.89
CA ASN A 111 9.04 -7.24 -2.74
C ASN A 111 10.23 -6.79 -1.87
N ILE A 112 10.54 -7.55 -0.82
CA ILE A 112 11.63 -7.21 0.09
C ILE A 112 13.02 -7.22 -0.57
N ASP A 113 13.24 -8.09 -1.58
CA ASP A 113 14.51 -8.12 -2.32
C ASP A 113 14.70 -6.85 -3.15
N PHE A 114 13.62 -6.37 -3.79
CA PHE A 114 13.63 -5.12 -4.53
C PHE A 114 14.01 -3.93 -3.63
N VAL A 115 13.46 -3.86 -2.41
CA VAL A 115 13.76 -2.78 -1.46
C VAL A 115 15.18 -2.88 -0.93
N GLY A 116 15.62 -4.09 -0.53
CA GLY A 116 16.97 -4.31 -0.01
C GLY A 116 18.07 -3.99 -1.03
N LEU A 117 17.90 -4.43 -2.28
CA LEU A 117 18.83 -4.11 -3.37
C LEU A 117 18.83 -2.60 -3.68
N ASN A 118 17.65 -1.96 -3.73
CA ASN A 118 17.57 -0.51 -3.95
C ASN A 118 18.30 0.29 -2.87
N LEU A 119 18.20 -0.10 -1.60
CA LEU A 119 18.84 0.60 -0.50
C LEU A 119 20.36 0.62 -0.68
N ILE A 120 20.97 -0.54 -0.93
CA ILE A 120 22.41 -0.64 -1.22
C ILE A 120 22.78 0.25 -2.41
N GLY A 121 21.99 0.17 -3.48
CA GLY A 121 22.23 0.98 -4.67
C GLY A 121 22.19 2.49 -4.41
N PHE A 122 21.19 2.99 -3.69
CA PHE A 122 21.07 4.43 -3.40
C PHE A 122 22.14 4.91 -2.40
N VAL A 123 22.53 4.08 -1.44
CA VAL A 123 23.66 4.38 -0.54
C VAL A 123 24.95 4.52 -1.34
N LEU A 124 25.26 3.56 -2.23
CA LEU A 124 26.47 3.63 -3.07
C LEU A 124 26.46 4.81 -4.03
N TYR A 125 25.28 5.15 -4.57
CA TYR A 125 25.14 6.32 -5.42
C TYR A 125 25.37 7.62 -4.65
N SER A 126 24.85 7.70 -3.42
CA SER A 126 25.11 8.81 -2.50
C SER A 126 26.60 8.92 -2.17
N VAL A 127 27.27 7.80 -1.89
CA VAL A 127 28.73 7.77 -1.62
C VAL A 127 29.52 8.27 -2.83
N PHE A 128 29.18 7.83 -4.04
CA PHE A 128 29.81 8.31 -5.27
C PHE A 128 29.62 9.82 -5.47
N ASN A 129 28.36 10.31 -5.43
CA ASN A 129 28.05 11.71 -5.69
C ASN A 129 28.65 12.63 -4.62
N CYS A 130 28.45 12.31 -3.33
CA CYS A 130 29.02 13.09 -2.24
C CYS A 130 30.55 13.07 -2.25
N GLY A 131 31.15 11.89 -2.50
CA GLY A 131 32.60 11.72 -2.53
C GLY A 131 33.26 12.51 -3.65
N LEU A 132 32.72 12.44 -4.87
CA LEU A 132 33.28 13.14 -6.02
C LEU A 132 33.01 14.65 -6.00
N TYR A 133 31.92 15.10 -5.35
CA TYR A 133 31.57 16.52 -5.30
C TYR A 133 32.17 17.28 -4.12
N TRP A 134 32.24 16.67 -2.92
CA TRP A 134 32.69 17.38 -1.71
C TRP A 134 34.13 17.09 -1.29
N ILE A 135 34.80 16.07 -1.84
CA ILE A 135 36.18 15.73 -1.44
C ILE A 135 37.17 16.27 -2.49
N PRO A 136 37.91 17.34 -2.19
CA PRO A 136 38.78 17.99 -3.18
C PRO A 136 39.89 17.09 -3.71
N SER A 137 40.41 16.16 -2.90
CA SER A 137 41.45 15.22 -3.33
C SER A 137 40.93 14.23 -4.38
N VAL A 138 39.68 13.77 -4.22
CA VAL A 138 39.03 12.85 -5.18
C VAL A 138 38.69 13.59 -6.47
N GLU A 139 38.21 14.82 -6.35
CA GLU A 139 37.94 15.66 -7.51
C GLU A 139 39.23 15.98 -8.29
N ALA A 140 40.34 16.24 -7.60
CA ALA A 140 41.65 16.40 -8.23
C ALA A 140 42.09 15.13 -8.98
N GLU A 141 41.94 13.94 -8.37
CA GLU A 141 42.19 12.65 -9.05
C GLU A 141 41.32 12.50 -10.32
N TYR A 142 40.09 13.04 -10.31
CA TYR A 142 39.18 12.98 -11.45
C TYR A 142 39.65 13.88 -12.60
N PHE A 143 40.02 15.12 -12.31
CA PHE A 143 40.52 16.06 -13.32
C PHE A 143 41.90 15.68 -13.86
N GLU A 144 42.73 15.00 -13.08
CA GLU A 144 43.99 14.43 -13.58
C GLU A 144 43.72 13.38 -14.68
N LYS A 145 42.71 12.53 -14.47
CA LYS A 145 42.29 11.52 -15.48
C LYS A 145 41.46 12.11 -16.61
N ASN A 146 40.76 13.22 -16.38
CA ASN A 146 39.88 13.88 -17.35
C ASN A 146 40.23 15.37 -17.47
N PRO A 147 41.38 15.73 -18.11
CA PRO A 147 41.90 17.11 -18.08
C PRO A 147 41.00 18.16 -18.73
N LYS A 148 40.10 17.72 -19.61
CA LYS A 148 39.12 18.56 -20.32
C LYS A 148 37.69 18.32 -19.85
N GLY A 149 37.50 17.42 -18.88
CA GLY A 149 36.18 17.10 -18.34
C GLY A 149 35.71 18.17 -17.37
N LEU A 150 34.40 18.28 -17.23
CA LEU A 150 33.77 18.96 -16.10
C LEU A 150 33.43 17.91 -15.04
N ASN A 151 33.29 18.31 -13.78
CA ASN A 151 32.79 17.41 -12.75
C ASN A 151 31.40 16.89 -13.20
N PRO A 152 31.21 15.58 -13.36
CA PRO A 152 29.97 15.03 -13.90
C PRO A 152 28.84 15.04 -12.86
N VAL A 153 29.13 15.29 -11.58
CA VAL A 153 28.15 15.28 -10.50
C VAL A 153 27.65 16.70 -10.24
N GLN A 154 26.33 16.83 -10.18
CA GLN A 154 25.66 18.07 -9.84
C GLN A 154 24.93 17.96 -8.48
N LEU A 155 24.54 19.10 -7.91
CA LEU A 155 23.90 19.13 -6.59
C LEU A 155 22.56 18.37 -6.57
N ASN A 156 21.81 18.40 -7.66
CA ASN A 156 20.56 17.64 -7.81
C ASN A 156 20.80 16.12 -7.70
N ASP A 157 21.93 15.61 -8.20
CA ASP A 157 22.26 14.17 -8.10
C ASP A 157 22.49 13.75 -6.64
N ILE A 158 23.13 14.63 -5.86
CA ILE A 158 23.35 14.43 -4.42
C ILE A 158 22.03 14.42 -3.67
N VAL A 159 21.21 15.47 -3.84
CA VAL A 159 19.92 15.58 -3.15
C VAL A 159 19.02 14.39 -3.50
N PHE A 160 18.94 14.03 -4.79
CA PHE A 160 18.15 12.90 -5.26
C PHE A 160 18.63 11.58 -4.64
N SER A 161 19.94 11.28 -4.72
CA SER A 161 20.49 10.01 -4.24
C SER A 161 20.35 9.83 -2.72
N VAL A 162 20.64 10.87 -1.95
CA VAL A 162 20.51 10.85 -0.47
C VAL A 162 19.05 10.74 -0.06
N HIS A 163 18.16 11.54 -0.66
CA HIS A 163 16.73 11.46 -0.39
C HIS A 163 16.17 10.06 -0.70
N ALA A 164 16.52 9.49 -1.86
CA ALA A 164 16.10 8.16 -2.24
C ALA A 164 16.62 7.08 -1.27
N ALA A 165 17.86 7.21 -0.76
CA ALA A 165 18.39 6.33 0.27
C ALA A 165 17.57 6.41 1.57
N CYS A 166 17.25 7.62 2.03
CA CYS A 166 16.43 7.84 3.24
C CYS A 166 15.01 7.27 3.10
N VAL A 167 14.33 7.54 1.98
CA VAL A 167 12.99 7.02 1.71
C VAL A 167 13.01 5.49 1.63
N THR A 168 14.00 4.91 0.96
CA THR A 168 14.12 3.45 0.85
C THR A 168 14.43 2.81 2.20
N LEU A 169 15.25 3.44 3.03
CA LEU A 169 15.52 2.99 4.40
C LEU A 169 14.24 3.00 5.23
N PHE A 170 13.47 4.09 5.16
CA PHE A 170 12.17 4.20 5.82
C PHE A 170 11.23 3.07 5.36
N THR A 171 11.12 2.84 4.05
CA THR A 171 10.32 1.74 3.50
C THR A 171 10.82 0.38 3.97
N LEU A 172 12.14 0.16 4.08
CA LEU A 172 12.67 -1.10 4.60
C LEU A 172 12.32 -1.28 6.09
N SER A 173 12.37 -0.22 6.89
CA SER A 173 11.93 -0.26 8.30
C SER A 173 10.46 -0.63 8.44
N GLN A 174 9.61 -0.27 7.48
CA GLN A 174 8.20 -0.67 7.47
C GLN A 174 8.01 -2.20 7.39
N PHE A 175 8.93 -2.95 6.78
CA PHE A 175 8.90 -4.43 6.78
C PHE A 175 9.17 -5.07 8.15
N LEU A 176 9.62 -4.29 9.13
CA LEU A 176 9.79 -4.73 10.52
C LEU A 176 8.53 -4.53 11.36
N ILE A 177 7.65 -3.62 10.93
CA ILE A 177 6.49 -3.17 11.71
C ILE A 177 5.20 -3.75 11.14
N TYR A 178 5.06 -3.76 9.82
CA TYR A 178 3.82 -4.15 9.13
C TYR A 178 3.83 -5.60 8.66
N GLU A 179 2.63 -6.15 8.48
CA GLU A 179 2.44 -7.51 7.98
C GLU A 179 3.07 -7.64 6.58
N ARG A 180 3.94 -8.64 6.43
CA ARG A 180 4.71 -8.88 5.20
C ARG A 180 4.34 -10.17 4.48
N GLY A 181 3.33 -10.90 4.96
CA GLY A 181 2.80 -12.10 4.30
C GLY A 181 3.84 -13.22 4.22
N GLY A 182 4.67 -13.37 5.26
CA GLY A 182 5.75 -14.36 5.30
C GLY A 182 6.94 -14.07 4.37
N GLN A 183 7.00 -12.91 3.71
CA GLN A 183 8.15 -12.54 2.87
C GLN A 183 9.45 -12.53 3.67
N THR A 184 10.47 -13.16 3.12
CA THR A 184 11.86 -13.08 3.58
C THR A 184 12.76 -12.85 2.38
N LEU A 185 13.98 -12.37 2.63
CA LEU A 185 14.96 -12.18 1.57
C LEU A 185 15.21 -13.49 0.82
N SER A 186 15.16 -13.49 -0.51
CA SER A 186 15.45 -14.71 -1.27
C SER A 186 16.91 -15.11 -1.14
N LEU A 187 17.21 -16.40 -1.33
CA LEU A 187 18.59 -16.89 -1.31
C LEU A 187 19.46 -16.16 -2.35
N VAL A 188 18.91 -15.94 -3.55
CA VAL A 188 19.60 -15.21 -4.63
C VAL A 188 19.92 -13.78 -4.20
N ALA A 189 18.96 -13.05 -3.62
CA ALA A 189 19.20 -11.71 -3.13
C ALA A 189 20.24 -11.69 -2.01
N ARG A 190 20.20 -12.65 -1.05
CA ARG A 190 21.21 -12.76 0.01
C ARG A 190 22.61 -12.98 -0.55
N ILE A 191 22.78 -13.90 -1.51
CA ILE A 191 24.07 -14.17 -2.14
C ILE A 191 24.58 -12.91 -2.84
N LEU A 192 23.74 -12.24 -3.63
CA LEU A 192 24.12 -10.99 -4.31
C LEU A 192 24.52 -9.90 -3.33
N MET A 193 23.77 -9.71 -2.25
CA MET A 193 24.09 -8.72 -1.22
C MET A 193 25.41 -9.04 -0.51
N VAL A 194 25.69 -10.30 -0.21
CA VAL A 194 26.97 -10.72 0.39
C VAL A 194 28.12 -10.46 -0.59
N VAL A 195 27.97 -10.81 -1.86
CA VAL A 195 28.98 -10.55 -2.90
C VAL A 195 29.27 -9.06 -3.01
N PHE A 196 28.23 -8.22 -3.12
CA PHE A 196 28.42 -6.77 -3.17
C PHE A 196 29.07 -6.24 -1.89
N ALA A 197 28.63 -6.71 -0.71
CA ALA A 197 29.22 -6.29 0.56
C ALA A 197 30.73 -6.61 0.63
N VAL A 198 31.14 -7.80 0.21
CA VAL A 198 32.56 -8.19 0.15
C VAL A 198 33.34 -7.26 -0.79
N ILE A 199 32.83 -7.01 -2.00
CA ILE A 199 33.50 -6.11 -2.96
C ILE A 199 33.62 -4.70 -2.38
N ILE A 200 32.55 -4.17 -1.76
CA ILE A 200 32.56 -2.84 -1.14
C ILE A 200 33.58 -2.77 -0.01
N ILE A 201 33.60 -3.75 0.89
CA ILE A 201 34.51 -3.76 2.05
C ILE A 201 35.97 -3.85 1.58
N VAL A 202 36.28 -4.78 0.67
CA VAL A 202 37.64 -4.93 0.14
C VAL A 202 38.07 -3.64 -0.58
N SER A 203 37.25 -3.13 -1.50
CA SER A 203 37.57 -1.91 -2.26
C SER A 203 37.66 -0.66 -1.40
N PHE A 204 36.96 -0.60 -0.25
CA PHE A 204 37.09 0.50 0.71
C PHE A 204 38.42 0.45 1.47
N ILE A 205 38.98 -0.73 1.73
CA ILE A 205 40.26 -0.90 2.44
C ILE A 205 41.46 -0.56 1.54
N LEU A 206 41.39 -0.89 0.25
CA LEU A 206 42.51 -0.74 -0.70
C LEU A 206 43.07 0.70 -0.82
N PRO A 207 42.26 1.78 -0.77
CA PRO A 207 42.77 3.15 -0.70
C PRO A 207 43.62 3.46 0.53
N PHE A 208 43.28 2.91 1.70
CA PHE A 208 44.05 3.15 2.93
C PHE A 208 45.46 2.56 2.84
N VAL A 209 45.60 1.40 2.20
CA VAL A 209 46.89 0.74 1.97
C VAL A 209 47.58 1.21 0.69
N LYS A 210 47.08 2.28 0.05
CA LYS A 210 47.62 2.92 -1.16
C LYS A 210 47.75 1.98 -2.37
N VAL A 211 46.96 0.92 -2.43
CA VAL A 211 46.90 0.00 -3.58
C VAL A 211 46.09 0.61 -4.74
N MET A 212 45.14 1.49 -4.43
CA MET A 212 44.34 2.22 -5.42
C MET A 212 43.96 3.61 -4.91
N GLY A 213 43.61 4.53 -5.81
CA GLY A 213 43.09 5.86 -5.44
C GLY A 213 41.64 5.81 -4.94
N TRP A 214 41.21 6.86 -4.23
CA TRP A 214 39.85 6.98 -3.73
C TRP A 214 38.82 7.09 -4.86
N LEU A 215 39.20 7.70 -5.99
CA LEU A 215 38.34 7.77 -7.16
C LEU A 215 38.00 6.38 -7.72
N ASN A 216 38.95 5.44 -7.70
CA ASN A 216 38.69 4.07 -8.17
C ASN A 216 37.67 3.36 -7.26
N PHE A 217 37.70 3.62 -5.93
CA PHE A 217 36.72 3.08 -5.00
C PHE A 217 35.33 3.61 -5.33
N LEU A 218 35.21 4.93 -5.56
CA LEU A 218 33.94 5.53 -5.95
C LEU A 218 33.42 4.95 -7.28
N TYR A 219 34.28 4.73 -8.28
CA TYR A 219 33.86 4.06 -9.51
C TYR A 219 33.34 2.64 -9.29
N ILE A 220 33.96 1.87 -8.38
CA ILE A 220 33.44 0.55 -7.99
C ILE A 220 32.05 0.69 -7.37
N CYS A 221 31.82 1.66 -6.48
CA CYS A 221 30.49 1.95 -5.93
C CYS A 221 29.46 2.26 -7.04
N SER A 222 29.84 3.08 -8.01
CA SER A 222 29.00 3.44 -9.16
C SER A 222 28.66 2.22 -10.03
N TYR A 223 29.64 1.35 -10.33
CA TYR A 223 29.40 0.13 -11.10
C TYR A 223 28.49 -0.87 -10.37
N ILE A 224 28.65 -1.02 -9.06
CA ILE A 224 27.74 -1.87 -8.27
C ILE A 224 26.32 -1.28 -8.28
N LYS A 225 26.16 0.04 -8.13
CA LYS A 225 24.86 0.70 -8.29
C LYS A 225 24.25 0.39 -9.66
N LEU A 226 25.01 0.52 -10.74
CA LEU A 226 24.54 0.21 -12.08
C LEU A 226 24.09 -1.26 -12.20
N ALA A 227 24.89 -2.21 -11.69
CA ALA A 227 24.53 -3.62 -11.68
C ALA A 227 23.22 -3.87 -10.90
N ILE A 228 23.05 -3.24 -9.73
CA ILE A 228 21.83 -3.30 -8.94
C ILE A 228 20.64 -2.77 -9.74
N THR A 229 20.77 -1.65 -10.45
CA THR A 229 19.71 -1.09 -11.28
C THR A 229 19.22 -2.08 -12.34
N LEU A 230 20.12 -2.90 -12.90
CA LEU A 230 19.76 -3.90 -13.91
C LEU A 230 19.00 -5.11 -13.34
N ILE A 231 19.30 -5.52 -12.11
CA ILE A 231 18.78 -6.78 -11.55
C ILE A 231 17.61 -6.58 -10.59
N LYS A 232 17.51 -5.42 -9.91
CA LYS A 232 16.57 -5.17 -8.81
C LYS A 232 15.11 -5.34 -9.21
N TYR A 233 14.77 -5.04 -10.47
CA TYR A 233 13.39 -5.05 -10.95
C TYR A 233 12.84 -6.48 -11.15
N ILE A 234 13.72 -7.47 -11.32
CA ILE A 234 13.33 -8.86 -11.61
C ILE A 234 12.47 -9.46 -10.46
N PRO A 235 12.88 -9.40 -9.18
CA PRO A 235 12.05 -9.87 -8.07
C PRO A 235 10.63 -9.31 -8.05
N GLN A 236 10.48 -7.98 -8.24
CA GLN A 236 9.17 -7.33 -8.24
C GLN A 236 8.32 -7.77 -9.45
N ALA A 237 8.93 -7.83 -10.64
CA ALA A 237 8.26 -8.28 -11.87
C ALA A 237 7.70 -9.71 -11.72
N VAL A 238 8.50 -10.62 -11.15
CA VAL A 238 8.12 -12.01 -10.89
C VAL A 238 7.02 -12.08 -9.82
N MET A 239 7.12 -11.28 -8.76
CA MET A 239 6.11 -11.23 -7.70
C MET A 239 4.75 -10.75 -8.23
N ASN A 240 4.73 -9.67 -9.02
CA ASN A 240 3.53 -9.18 -9.69
C ASN A 240 2.93 -10.26 -10.61
N TYR A 241 3.78 -10.97 -11.35
CA TYR A 241 3.35 -12.05 -12.23
C TYR A 241 2.76 -13.25 -11.48
N LYS A 242 3.33 -13.62 -10.33
CA LYS A 242 2.83 -14.72 -9.49
C LYS A 242 1.51 -14.37 -8.81
N ARG A 243 1.39 -13.14 -8.29
CA ARG A 243 0.16 -12.65 -7.63
C ARG A 243 -0.93 -12.25 -8.62
N LYS A 244 -0.60 -12.09 -9.91
CA LYS A 244 -1.48 -11.51 -10.94
C LYS A 244 -2.09 -10.16 -10.49
N SER A 245 -1.33 -9.40 -9.72
CA SER A 245 -1.77 -8.16 -9.09
C SER A 245 -0.59 -7.24 -8.84
N THR A 246 -0.85 -5.93 -8.88
CA THR A 246 0.09 -4.86 -8.50
C THR A 246 -0.43 -4.07 -7.29
N ILE A 247 -1.43 -4.60 -6.58
CA ILE A 247 -2.00 -3.97 -5.38
C ILE A 247 -0.98 -3.98 -4.25
N GLY A 248 -0.87 -2.85 -3.55
CA GLY A 248 0.10 -2.59 -2.48
C GLY A 248 1.48 -2.13 -2.99
N TRP A 249 1.66 -1.98 -4.30
CA TRP A 249 2.89 -1.41 -4.88
C TRP A 249 2.62 -0.05 -5.52
N SER A 250 3.42 0.96 -5.17
CA SER A 250 3.30 2.31 -5.74
C SER A 250 3.93 2.38 -7.12
N ILE A 251 3.09 2.58 -8.15
CA ILE A 251 3.54 2.80 -9.54
C ILE A 251 4.13 4.20 -9.74
N GLY A 252 3.92 5.14 -8.81
CA GLY A 252 4.31 6.54 -8.98
C GLY A 252 5.79 6.73 -9.28
N ASN A 253 6.66 5.99 -8.57
CA ASN A 253 8.11 6.06 -8.80
C ASN A 253 8.49 5.61 -10.21
N VAL A 254 7.83 4.59 -10.73
CA VAL A 254 8.07 4.09 -12.11
C VAL A 254 7.67 5.13 -13.15
N LEU A 255 6.57 5.86 -12.92
CA LEU A 255 6.14 6.93 -13.82
C LEU A 255 7.11 8.12 -13.80
N LEU A 256 7.65 8.46 -12.63
CA LEU A 256 8.65 9.51 -12.48
C LEU A 256 9.96 9.10 -13.15
N ASP A 257 10.43 7.87 -12.94
CA ASP A 257 11.63 7.32 -13.59
C ASP A 257 11.48 7.32 -15.12
N PHE A 258 10.31 6.88 -15.62
CA PHE A 258 10.02 6.90 -17.06
C PHE A 258 10.01 8.32 -17.63
N THR A 259 9.36 9.26 -16.93
CA THR A 259 9.30 10.66 -17.38
C THR A 259 10.68 11.31 -17.38
N GLY A 260 11.49 11.07 -16.35
CA GLY A 260 12.89 11.52 -16.30
C GLY A 260 13.74 10.89 -17.41
N GLY A 261 13.56 9.60 -17.68
CA GLY A 261 14.24 8.90 -18.77
C GLY A 261 13.88 9.44 -20.16
N MET A 262 12.61 9.81 -20.37
CA MET A 262 12.13 10.40 -21.63
C MET A 262 12.62 11.84 -21.85
N LEU A 263 12.78 12.61 -20.79
CA LEU A 263 13.20 14.02 -20.84
C LEU A 263 14.72 14.21 -20.95
N ASN A 264 15.51 13.13 -20.86
CA ASN A 264 16.95 13.22 -20.99
C ASN A 264 17.38 13.57 -22.42
N ASP A 265 18.54 14.24 -22.54
CA ASP A 265 19.13 14.59 -23.82
C ASP A 265 19.56 13.33 -24.59
N TRP A 266 18.66 12.85 -25.45
CA TRP A 266 18.86 11.67 -26.28
C TRP A 266 20.10 11.78 -27.17
N ALA A 267 20.51 12.99 -27.56
CA ALA A 267 21.71 13.19 -28.38
C ALA A 267 23.00 12.82 -27.63
N SER A 268 23.06 13.11 -26.33
CA SER A 268 24.15 12.68 -25.44
C SER A 268 24.17 11.16 -25.22
N ILE A 269 22.99 10.54 -25.23
CA ILE A 269 22.81 9.10 -24.99
C ILE A 269 23.24 8.26 -26.22
N PHE A 270 22.91 8.69 -27.45
CA PHE A 270 23.32 7.97 -28.66
C PHE A 270 24.84 8.00 -28.94
N GLY A 271 25.58 8.90 -28.29
CA GLY A 271 27.04 9.01 -28.41
C GLY A 271 27.84 7.95 -27.64
N ASP A 272 27.22 7.28 -26.66
CA ASP A 272 27.85 6.24 -25.84
C ASP A 272 26.94 5.01 -25.75
N PRO A 273 27.25 3.91 -26.47
CA PRO A 273 26.44 2.68 -26.48
C PRO A 273 26.14 2.12 -25.09
N THR A 274 27.02 2.36 -24.12
CA THR A 274 26.90 1.89 -22.74
C THR A 274 25.84 2.69 -21.99
N LYS A 275 25.85 4.02 -22.13
CA LYS A 275 24.82 4.90 -21.55
C LYS A 275 23.46 4.69 -22.22
N PHE A 276 23.47 4.48 -23.54
CA PHE A 276 22.26 4.11 -24.28
C PHE A 276 21.65 2.81 -23.77
N GLY A 277 22.45 1.74 -23.65
CA GLY A 277 21.97 0.46 -23.15
C GLY A 277 21.37 0.55 -21.74
N LEU A 278 22.01 1.32 -20.85
CA LEU A 278 21.54 1.54 -19.47
C LEU A 278 20.24 2.35 -19.41
N GLY A 279 20.15 3.45 -20.15
CA GLY A 279 18.93 4.26 -20.23
C GLY A 279 17.76 3.50 -20.84
N LEU A 280 18.02 2.78 -21.94
CA LEU A 280 17.04 1.93 -22.60
C LEU A 280 16.51 0.83 -21.67
N PHE A 281 17.40 0.16 -20.93
CA PHE A 281 17.00 -0.90 -20.01
C PHE A 281 16.07 -0.39 -18.90
N SER A 282 16.35 0.79 -18.33
CA SER A 282 15.46 1.41 -17.34
C SER A 282 14.06 1.66 -17.92
N VAL A 283 14.00 2.31 -19.08
CA VAL A 283 12.73 2.61 -19.78
C VAL A 283 11.95 1.34 -20.11
N LEU A 284 12.63 0.26 -20.52
CA LEU A 284 11.98 -1.02 -20.81
C LEU A 284 11.32 -1.64 -19.57
N PHE A 285 11.99 -1.61 -18.41
CA PHE A 285 11.38 -2.08 -17.17
C PHE A 285 10.21 -1.20 -16.75
N ASP A 286 10.30 0.11 -16.95
CA ASP A 286 9.20 1.02 -16.63
C ASP A 286 7.97 0.72 -17.49
N ILE A 287 8.14 0.55 -18.81
CA ILE A 287 7.07 0.13 -19.73
C ILE A 287 6.50 -1.23 -19.32
N PHE A 288 7.36 -2.18 -18.95
CA PHE A 288 6.93 -3.49 -18.48
C PHE A 288 6.04 -3.38 -17.24
N PHE A 289 6.43 -2.58 -16.24
CA PHE A 289 5.64 -2.36 -15.04
C PHE A 289 4.36 -1.57 -15.30
N MET A 290 4.39 -0.56 -16.17
CA MET A 290 3.18 0.13 -16.62
C MET A 290 2.22 -0.82 -17.32
N THR A 291 2.73 -1.76 -18.12
CA THR A 291 1.93 -2.80 -18.77
C THR A 291 1.31 -3.76 -17.75
N GLN A 292 2.10 -4.26 -16.79
CA GLN A 292 1.58 -5.08 -15.69
C GLN A 292 0.49 -4.34 -14.92
N HIS A 293 0.75 -3.07 -14.58
CA HIS A 293 -0.14 -2.26 -13.78
C HIS A 293 -1.41 -1.92 -14.55
N TYR A 294 -1.33 -1.13 -15.63
CA TYR A 294 -2.48 -0.52 -16.30
C TYR A 294 -3.20 -1.42 -17.30
N ILE A 295 -2.54 -2.44 -17.83
CA ILE A 295 -3.11 -3.31 -18.87
C ILE A 295 -3.47 -4.67 -18.26
N LEU A 296 -2.48 -5.44 -17.80
CA LEU A 296 -2.68 -6.84 -17.42
C LEU A 296 -3.48 -7.00 -16.13
N TYR A 297 -3.19 -6.22 -15.09
CA TYR A 297 -3.80 -6.36 -13.76
C TYR A 297 -4.78 -5.24 -13.43
N ARG A 298 -5.33 -4.59 -14.47
CA ARG A 298 -6.29 -3.48 -14.32
C ARG A 298 -7.55 -3.90 -13.58
N GLN A 299 -8.10 -5.06 -13.93
CA GLN A 299 -9.41 -5.49 -13.43
C GLN A 299 -9.38 -5.74 -11.92
N VAL A 300 -8.37 -6.48 -11.44
CA VAL A 300 -8.15 -6.76 -10.01
C VAL A 300 -8.09 -5.46 -9.19
N ARG A 301 -7.43 -4.43 -9.72
CA ARG A 301 -7.36 -3.11 -9.06
C ARG A 301 -8.69 -2.37 -9.02
N LEU A 302 -9.48 -2.46 -10.10
CA LEU A 302 -10.80 -1.84 -10.15
C LEU A 302 -11.75 -2.51 -9.15
N ASP A 303 -11.67 -3.82 -9.03
CA ASP A 303 -12.48 -4.59 -8.09
C ASP A 303 -12.09 -4.27 -6.63
N GLU A 304 -10.79 -4.14 -6.34
CA GLU A 304 -10.30 -3.67 -5.04
C GLU A 304 -10.77 -2.25 -4.70
N LYS A 305 -10.70 -1.32 -5.66
CA LYS A 305 -11.16 0.06 -5.47
C LYS A 305 -12.67 0.13 -5.23
N LYS A 306 -13.46 -0.68 -5.94
CA LYS A 306 -14.91 -0.82 -5.74
C LYS A 306 -15.23 -1.42 -4.36
N SER A 307 -14.49 -2.45 -3.94
CA SER A 307 -14.62 -3.06 -2.61
C SER A 307 -14.34 -2.02 -1.51
N SER A 308 -13.22 -1.31 -1.60
CA SER A 308 -12.89 -0.23 -0.67
C SER A 308 -13.93 0.90 -0.66
N GLN A 309 -14.44 1.32 -1.83
CA GLN A 309 -15.49 2.36 -1.90
C GLN A 309 -16.82 1.88 -1.32
N ARG A 310 -17.22 0.63 -1.57
CA ARG A 310 -18.42 0.04 -0.94
C ARG A 310 -18.28 0.04 0.58
N ASN A 311 -17.12 -0.37 1.09
CA ASN A 311 -16.82 -0.37 2.51
C ASN A 311 -16.80 1.04 3.12
N VAL A 312 -16.51 2.09 2.37
CA VAL A 312 -16.58 3.49 2.85
C VAL A 312 -18.01 4.03 2.81
N VAL A 313 -18.78 3.70 1.76
CA VAL A 313 -20.18 4.14 1.63
C VAL A 313 -21.08 3.45 2.66
N GLU A 314 -20.79 2.21 3.03
CA GLU A 314 -21.45 1.50 4.14
C GLU A 314 -21.05 2.06 5.52
N ARG A 315 -19.96 2.84 5.62
CA ARG A 315 -19.50 3.51 6.86
C ARG A 315 -20.07 4.92 7.06
N LEU A 316 -20.78 5.49 6.08
CA LEU A 316 -21.39 6.81 6.22
C LEU A 316 -22.73 6.67 6.98
N PRO A 317 -22.95 7.41 8.09
CA PRO A 317 -24.25 7.45 8.74
C PRO A 317 -25.32 7.94 7.75
N SER A 318 -26.52 7.36 7.83
CA SER A 318 -27.66 7.43 6.90
C SER A 318 -28.19 8.84 6.55
N ILE A 319 -27.54 9.92 7.00
CA ILE A 319 -27.99 11.31 6.87
C ILE A 319 -27.93 11.82 5.42
N VAL A 320 -27.19 11.18 4.51
CA VAL A 320 -27.03 11.67 3.12
C VAL A 320 -27.89 10.90 2.10
N LYS A 321 -28.59 9.81 2.48
CA LYS A 321 -29.43 9.05 1.54
C LYS A 321 -30.88 9.54 1.43
N LEU A 322 -31.25 10.62 2.12
CA LEU A 322 -32.55 11.29 2.02
C LEU A 322 -32.38 12.75 1.59
N SER A 323 -32.18 12.98 0.29
CA SER A 323 -32.86 14.08 -0.44
C SER A 323 -32.58 14.01 -1.94
N PRO A 324 -33.46 13.40 -2.74
CA PRO A 324 -33.52 13.61 -4.19
C PRO A 324 -34.34 14.86 -4.60
N GLU A 325 -34.83 15.68 -3.65
CA GLU A 325 -35.88 16.68 -3.93
C GLU A 325 -35.48 18.17 -3.91
N LEU A 326 -34.19 18.52 -3.88
CA LEU A 326 -33.76 19.93 -3.88
C LEU A 326 -33.11 20.42 -5.18
N ILE A 327 -33.40 19.77 -6.31
CA ILE A 327 -33.04 20.29 -7.65
C ILE A 327 -34.29 20.46 -8.50
N VAL A 328 -35.28 21.20 -8.00
CA VAL A 328 -36.30 21.86 -8.83
C VAL A 328 -36.67 23.17 -8.12
N GLU A 329 -36.79 24.24 -8.90
CA GLU A 329 -37.12 25.62 -8.49
C GLU A 329 -35.96 26.47 -7.95
N GLU A 330 -35.18 27.05 -8.87
CA GLU A 330 -35.23 28.51 -8.97
C GLU A 330 -34.84 29.01 -10.37
N LYS A 331 -35.67 29.93 -10.87
CA LYS A 331 -35.51 30.86 -12.00
C LYS A 331 -36.17 30.51 -13.33
N ASN A 332 -37.50 30.63 -13.33
CA ASN A 332 -38.21 31.36 -14.38
C ASN A 332 -38.73 32.70 -13.82
N GLY A 333 -38.17 33.80 -14.35
CA GLY A 333 -38.87 35.05 -14.70
C GLY A 333 -39.49 35.98 -13.64
N SER A 334 -39.07 37.27 -13.71
CA SER A 334 -39.90 38.49 -13.56
C SER A 334 -40.35 38.85 -12.12
N THR A 335 -40.21 40.04 -11.52
CA THR A 335 -40.07 41.44 -11.98
C THR A 335 -39.83 42.35 -10.74
N SER A 336 -38.78 43.21 -10.78
CA SER A 336 -38.64 44.64 -10.35
C SER A 336 -39.32 45.25 -9.08
N PRO A 337 -38.97 46.48 -8.59
CA PRO A 337 -37.78 47.36 -8.75
C PRO A 337 -37.31 48.11 -7.44
N LEU A 338 -36.34 49.05 -7.59
CA LEU A 338 -35.98 50.26 -6.78
C LEU A 338 -34.82 50.16 -5.75
N LEU A 339 -33.63 50.72 -6.06
CA LEU A 339 -33.08 52.08 -5.75
C LEU A 339 -32.28 52.07 -4.41
N LEU A 340 -31.11 52.68 -4.17
CA LEU A 340 -30.29 53.73 -4.80
C LEU A 340 -28.83 53.64 -4.29
N LEU A 341 -27.93 54.13 -5.15
CA LEU A 341 -26.52 54.57 -5.06
C LEU A 341 -26.22 55.59 -3.92
N PRO A 342 -24.95 56.02 -3.65
CA PRO A 342 -23.78 56.14 -4.55
C PRO A 342 -22.62 55.19 -4.33
#